data_AF-A0A4U0TWK0-F1
#
_entry.id   AF-A0A4U0TWK0-F1
#
_cell.length_a   1.000
_cell.length_b   1.000
_cell.length_c   1.000
_cell.angle_alpha   90.00
_cell.angle_beta   90.00
_cell.angle_gamma   90.00
#
_symmetry.space_group_name_H-M   'P 1'
#
loop_
_entity.id
_entity.type
_entity.pdbx_description
1 polymer ?
#
loop_
_entity_poly.entity_id
_entity_poly.type
_entity_poly.pdbx_seq_one_letter_code
_entity_poly.pdbx_strand_id
1 'polypeptide(L)'
;MPDGSIFVASGSLNGLNPTVLANNNPTYEILSAEGVTLGQSITMQLLVKAQPYYMYPFIHLLPDGTLFVFVSKSSETFDVANQKTTKSFPDLPGDYRTYPNAGGSVMLPLSAQNNWTPEVMICGGGAYQDITSPTDPSCGRIAPLVPNAAWEMDAMPEGRGMVEAVLLPDGTVLWVNGAQKGAEGFNLATDPAFEVLIYNPKATLGQRWTTGASSTIPRLYHSVALLLLDGTLMIAGSNPDQMPVVAPDVDPQGFHTEFAVEIYTPPYLSGDNANRRPTAITLSKLDIETGVSTFTISFTAPGNAQKVQVALYHGGFVTHAVHMSHRMLFLETQGWKAGATEQTITVAGPPNNNVAPPGPYVVYVVVDGVPGVGQFVMVS
;
A
#
# COMPACT_ATOMS: atom_id res chain seq x y z
N MET A 1 13.81 -0.45 -7.52
CA MET A 1 14.55 -1.74 -7.47
C MET A 1 15.69 -1.62 -6.45
N PRO A 2 16.36 -2.73 -6.05
CA PRO A 2 17.43 -2.70 -5.05
C PRO A 2 18.62 -1.80 -5.42
N ASP A 3 18.84 -1.58 -6.72
CA ASP A 3 19.88 -0.72 -7.29
C ASP A 3 19.38 0.71 -7.61
N GLY A 4 18.14 1.05 -7.20
CA GLY A 4 17.50 2.32 -7.51
C GLY A 4 16.84 2.41 -8.89
N SER A 5 17.01 1.42 -9.77
CA SER A 5 16.32 1.40 -11.07
C SER A 5 14.80 1.28 -10.90
N ILE A 6 14.04 1.65 -11.93
CA ILE A 6 12.57 1.69 -11.90
C ILE A 6 12.02 0.67 -12.88
N PHE A 7 11.19 -0.24 -12.39
CA PHE A 7 10.44 -1.20 -13.21
C PHE A 7 9.08 -0.60 -13.55
N VAL A 8 8.81 -0.40 -14.84
CA VAL A 8 7.53 0.13 -15.34
C VAL A 8 6.88 -0.96 -16.19
N ALA A 9 5.60 -1.22 -15.97
CA ALA A 9 4.90 -2.27 -16.70
C ALA A 9 3.45 -1.90 -17.01
N SER A 10 2.94 -2.50 -18.08
CA SER A 10 1.58 -2.31 -18.58
C SER A 10 1.35 -0.90 -19.16
N GLY A 11 0.07 -0.49 -19.21
CA GLY A 11 -0.37 0.80 -19.73
C GLY A 11 -1.05 0.70 -21.10
N SER A 12 -1.53 1.83 -21.60
CA SER A 12 -2.20 1.93 -22.90
C SER A 12 -1.47 2.93 -23.79
N LEU A 13 -1.44 2.66 -25.10
CA LEU A 13 -0.84 3.52 -26.11
C LEU A 13 -1.68 4.78 -26.42
N ASN A 14 -2.98 4.76 -26.10
CA ASN A 14 -3.88 5.89 -26.36
C ASN A 14 -5.01 6.10 -25.34
N GLY A 15 -5.11 5.28 -24.29
CA GLY A 15 -5.85 5.59 -23.05
C GLY A 15 -7.39 5.45 -23.08
N LEU A 16 -7.99 4.87 -24.13
CA LEU A 16 -9.45 4.97 -24.33
C LEU A 16 -10.26 3.72 -23.97
N ASN A 17 -9.79 2.53 -24.28
CA ASN A 17 -10.56 1.31 -24.05
C ASN A 17 -9.66 0.06 -23.98
N PRO A 18 -9.56 -0.61 -22.82
CA PRO A 18 -8.72 -1.80 -22.65
C PRO A 18 -9.24 -3.04 -23.41
N THR A 19 -10.48 -3.04 -23.93
CA THR A 19 -10.99 -4.13 -24.78
C THR A 19 -10.44 -4.08 -26.20
N VAL A 20 -9.81 -2.97 -26.61
CA VAL A 20 -9.20 -2.82 -27.94
C VAL A 20 -7.72 -3.18 -27.84
N LEU A 21 -7.38 -4.44 -28.14
CA LEU A 21 -6.02 -4.99 -27.96
C LEU A 21 -4.91 -4.18 -28.64
N ALA A 22 -5.19 -3.50 -29.76
CA ALA A 22 -4.22 -2.64 -30.44
C ALA A 22 -3.80 -1.40 -29.62
N ASN A 23 -4.61 -1.02 -28.63
CA ASN A 23 -4.31 0.08 -27.72
C ASN A 23 -3.47 -0.37 -26.52
N ASN A 24 -3.26 -1.68 -26.37
CA ASN A 24 -2.76 -2.23 -25.14
C ASN A 24 -1.24 -2.39 -25.22
N ASN A 25 -0.54 -2.06 -24.12
CA ASN A 25 0.90 -2.18 -24.00
C ASN A 25 1.26 -3.25 -22.94
N PRO A 26 1.13 -4.56 -23.24
CA PRO A 26 1.42 -5.64 -22.29
C PRO A 26 2.92 -5.89 -22.15
N THR A 27 3.69 -4.83 -21.97
CA THR A 27 5.15 -4.84 -21.89
C THR A 27 5.61 -4.32 -20.53
N TYR A 28 6.90 -4.49 -20.25
CA TYR A 28 7.61 -3.76 -19.22
C TYR A 28 8.88 -3.14 -19.77
N GLU A 29 9.39 -2.13 -19.10
CA GLU A 29 10.71 -1.55 -19.32
C GLU A 29 11.39 -1.25 -17.99
N ILE A 30 12.71 -1.08 -18.05
CA ILE A 30 13.51 -0.61 -16.91
C ILE A 30 14.00 0.79 -17.22
N LEU A 31 13.83 1.70 -16.26
CA LEU A 31 14.42 3.02 -16.28
C LEU A 31 15.60 3.07 -15.31
N SER A 32 16.57 3.96 -15.57
CA SER A 32 17.61 4.29 -14.59
C SER A 32 17.01 4.90 -13.32
N ALA A 33 17.83 5.09 -12.27
CA ALA A 33 17.41 5.77 -11.05
C ALA A 33 16.94 7.23 -11.32
N GLU A 34 17.41 7.84 -12.40
CA GLU A 34 17.02 9.17 -12.88
C GLU A 34 15.79 9.13 -13.81
N GLY A 35 15.17 7.97 -14.01
CA GLY A 35 13.99 7.81 -14.86
C GLY A 35 14.29 7.81 -16.36
N VAL A 36 15.54 7.56 -16.78
CA VAL A 36 15.91 7.46 -18.20
C VAL A 36 15.62 6.06 -18.71
N THR A 37 14.82 5.95 -19.77
CA THR A 37 14.54 4.66 -20.42
C THR A 37 15.81 4.00 -20.94
N LEU A 38 15.91 2.68 -20.74
CA LEU A 38 16.93 1.85 -21.39
C LEU A 38 16.55 1.48 -22.84
N GLY A 39 15.44 2.02 -23.35
CA GLY A 39 15.05 1.98 -24.76
C GLY A 39 14.45 0.66 -25.23
N GLN A 40 13.99 -0.20 -24.31
CA GLN A 40 13.46 -1.52 -24.64
C GLN A 40 12.18 -1.82 -23.86
N SER A 41 11.06 -1.93 -24.58
CA SER A 41 9.82 -2.48 -24.06
C SER A 41 9.76 -3.99 -24.37
N ILE A 42 9.67 -4.81 -23.32
CA ILE A 42 9.73 -6.27 -23.40
C ILE A 42 8.34 -6.83 -23.07
N THR A 43 7.80 -7.69 -23.94
CA THR A 43 6.50 -8.34 -23.69
C THR A 43 6.53 -9.16 -22.41
N MET A 44 5.56 -8.93 -21.52
CA MET A 44 5.36 -9.71 -20.30
C MET A 44 4.19 -10.68 -20.49
N GLN A 45 4.44 -11.99 -20.43
CA GLN A 45 3.42 -12.99 -20.73
C GLN A 45 2.22 -12.94 -19.78
N LEU A 46 2.44 -12.61 -18.50
CA LEU A 46 1.36 -12.41 -17.54
C LEU A 46 0.41 -11.27 -17.96
N LEU A 47 0.94 -10.16 -18.47
CA LEU A 47 0.12 -9.03 -18.96
C LEU A 47 -0.63 -9.37 -20.24
N VAL A 48 -0.06 -10.21 -21.11
CA VAL A 48 -0.75 -10.75 -22.31
C VAL A 48 -1.89 -11.69 -21.90
N LYS A 49 -1.67 -12.55 -20.90
CA LYS A 49 -2.71 -13.44 -20.35
C LYS A 49 -3.86 -12.65 -19.71
N ALA A 50 -3.55 -11.56 -19.01
CA ALA A 50 -4.51 -10.82 -18.19
C ALA A 50 -5.43 -9.86 -18.96
N GLN A 51 -5.30 -9.78 -20.29
CA GLN A 51 -6.16 -8.95 -21.13
C GLN A 51 -7.65 -9.33 -20.95
N PRO A 52 -8.57 -8.35 -20.90
CA PRO A 52 -8.36 -6.91 -21.03
C PRO A 52 -8.03 -6.19 -19.70
N TYR A 53 -8.04 -6.85 -18.55
CA TYR A 53 -7.81 -6.22 -17.23
C TYR A 53 -6.34 -6.28 -16.81
N TYR A 54 -5.49 -5.62 -17.60
CA TYR A 54 -4.04 -5.72 -17.45
C TYR A 54 -3.36 -4.43 -16.93
N MET A 55 -4.07 -3.30 -16.94
CA MET A 55 -3.54 -1.99 -16.51
C MET A 55 -3.45 -1.89 -14.99
N TYR A 56 -2.55 -1.03 -14.51
CA TYR A 56 -2.30 -0.80 -13.08
C TYR A 56 -2.05 -2.11 -12.30
N PRO A 57 -1.07 -2.94 -12.72
CA PRO A 57 -0.72 -4.15 -11.97
C PRO A 57 -0.18 -3.80 -10.58
N PHE A 58 -0.44 -4.65 -9.59
CA PHE A 58 0.16 -4.52 -8.26
C PHE A 58 1.54 -5.16 -8.27
N ILE A 59 2.57 -4.37 -7.99
CA ILE A 59 3.96 -4.80 -8.09
C ILE A 59 4.66 -4.53 -6.77
N HIS A 60 5.13 -5.59 -6.11
CA HIS A 60 5.86 -5.53 -4.85
C HIS A 60 7.24 -6.16 -5.01
N LEU A 61 8.30 -5.41 -4.72
CA LEU A 61 9.66 -5.96 -4.64
C LEU A 61 9.78 -6.88 -3.42
N LEU A 62 10.25 -8.11 -3.63
CA LEU A 62 10.42 -9.10 -2.57
C LEU A 62 11.85 -9.07 -1.98
N PRO A 63 12.04 -9.56 -0.74
CA PRO A 63 13.36 -9.64 -0.09
C PRO A 63 14.43 -10.43 -0.85
N ASP A 64 14.05 -11.35 -1.74
CA ASP A 64 14.97 -12.10 -2.60
C ASP A 64 15.39 -11.34 -3.87
N GLY A 65 14.85 -10.14 -4.10
CA GLY A 65 15.13 -9.29 -5.25
C GLY A 65 14.18 -9.51 -6.44
N THR A 66 13.29 -10.50 -6.38
CA THR A 66 12.25 -10.71 -7.40
C THR A 66 11.06 -9.78 -7.18
N LEU A 67 10.20 -9.64 -8.18
CA LEU A 67 8.96 -8.89 -8.09
C LEU A 67 7.77 -9.84 -7.91
N PHE A 68 6.93 -9.64 -6.91
CA PHE A 68 5.58 -10.17 -6.94
C PHE A 68 4.73 -9.26 -7.83
N VAL A 69 4.23 -9.81 -8.93
CA VAL A 69 3.38 -9.09 -9.89
C VAL A 69 2.01 -9.73 -9.89
N PHE A 70 0.99 -8.94 -9.57
CA PHE A 70 -0.41 -9.33 -9.63
C PHE A 70 -1.15 -8.47 -10.65
N VAL A 71 -1.96 -9.12 -11.48
CA VAL A 71 -2.78 -8.44 -12.49
C VAL A 71 -4.04 -9.24 -12.78
N SER A 72 -5.17 -8.56 -12.96
CA SER A 72 -6.49 -9.18 -13.13
C SER A 72 -6.85 -10.05 -11.92
N LYS A 73 -6.58 -11.36 -12.01
CA LYS A 73 -6.70 -12.35 -10.93
C LYS A 73 -5.43 -13.17 -10.71
N SER A 74 -4.47 -13.05 -11.63
CA SER A 74 -3.29 -13.90 -11.71
C SER A 74 -2.10 -13.22 -11.09
N SER A 75 -1.18 -14.01 -10.54
CA SER A 75 0.08 -13.50 -10.02
C SER A 75 1.25 -14.40 -10.30
N GLU A 76 2.43 -13.80 -10.30
CA GLU A 76 3.71 -14.48 -10.43
C GLU A 76 4.80 -13.81 -9.59
N THR A 77 5.87 -14.55 -9.29
CA THR A 77 7.17 -13.93 -8.99
C THR A 77 7.97 -13.82 -10.28
N PHE A 78 8.47 -12.63 -10.56
CA PHE A 78 9.20 -12.30 -11.78
C PHE A 78 10.65 -11.92 -11.44
N ASP A 79 11.59 -12.63 -12.04
CA ASP A 79 13.02 -12.32 -11.97
C ASP A 79 13.37 -11.37 -13.10
N VAL A 80 13.58 -10.11 -12.74
CA VAL A 80 13.85 -9.01 -13.67
C VAL A 80 15.18 -9.21 -14.40
N ALA A 81 16.21 -9.70 -13.69
CA ALA A 81 17.55 -9.86 -14.27
C ALA A 81 17.57 -10.96 -15.35
N ASN A 82 16.84 -12.05 -15.11
CA ASN A 82 16.72 -13.15 -16.07
C ASN A 82 15.48 -13.06 -16.98
N GLN A 83 14.69 -11.98 -16.85
CA GLN A 83 13.48 -11.71 -17.64
C GLN A 83 12.49 -12.88 -17.68
N LYS A 84 12.28 -13.55 -16.54
CA LYS A 84 11.45 -14.77 -16.49
C LYS A 84 10.60 -14.87 -15.23
N THR A 85 9.45 -15.51 -15.40
CA THR A 85 8.63 -16.00 -14.28
C THR A 85 9.39 -17.09 -13.52
N THR A 86 9.56 -16.93 -12.21
CA THR A 86 10.16 -17.95 -11.32
C THR A 86 9.12 -18.80 -10.62
N LYS A 87 7.92 -18.26 -10.39
CA LYS A 87 6.77 -18.97 -9.78
C LYS A 87 5.47 -18.36 -10.29
N SER A 88 4.51 -19.21 -10.63
CA SER A 88 3.12 -18.78 -10.82
C SER A 88 2.29 -19.26 -9.63
N PHE A 89 1.26 -18.50 -9.28
CA PHE A 89 0.34 -18.84 -8.20
C PHE A 89 -1.05 -19.17 -8.77
N PRO A 90 -1.90 -19.89 -8.02
CA PRO A 90 -3.31 -19.99 -8.35
C PRO A 90 -3.92 -18.60 -8.51
N ASP A 91 -4.92 -18.48 -9.39
CA ASP A 91 -5.70 -17.26 -9.46
C ASP A 91 -6.34 -16.97 -8.10
N LEU A 92 -6.33 -15.70 -7.69
CA LEU A 92 -7.02 -15.24 -6.49
C LEU A 92 -8.53 -15.51 -6.65
N PRO A 93 -9.17 -16.26 -5.72
CA PRO A 93 -10.62 -16.40 -5.73
C PRO A 93 -11.35 -15.05 -5.66
N GLY A 94 -12.57 -15.00 -6.18
CA GLY A 94 -13.35 -13.76 -6.33
C GLY A 94 -13.28 -13.18 -7.75
N ASP A 95 -13.49 -11.88 -7.86
CA ASP A 95 -13.55 -11.13 -9.11
C ASP A 95 -12.19 -10.49 -9.47
N TYR A 96 -12.20 -9.60 -10.46
CA TYR A 96 -11.00 -8.94 -10.99
C TYR A 96 -10.56 -7.78 -10.10
N ARG A 97 -9.25 -7.65 -9.86
CA ARG A 97 -8.72 -6.68 -8.88
C ARG A 97 -8.01 -5.48 -9.48
N THR A 98 -7.51 -5.56 -10.71
CA THR A 98 -6.82 -4.40 -11.32
C THR A 98 -7.78 -3.57 -12.17
N TYR A 99 -7.28 -2.46 -12.73
CA TYR A 99 -8.08 -1.56 -13.55
C TYR A 99 -8.87 -2.31 -14.62
N PRO A 100 -10.15 -2.00 -14.80
CA PRO A 100 -10.89 -0.88 -14.21
C PRO A 100 -11.65 -1.23 -12.91
N ASN A 101 -11.51 -2.43 -12.36
CA ASN A 101 -12.28 -2.81 -11.17
C ASN A 101 -11.63 -2.30 -9.87
N ALA A 102 -10.30 -2.16 -9.87
CA ALA A 102 -9.49 -1.46 -8.87
C ALA A 102 -9.75 -1.86 -7.40
N GLY A 103 -9.44 -3.11 -7.07
CA GLY A 103 -9.14 -3.48 -5.69
C GLY A 103 -7.88 -2.80 -5.16
N GLY A 104 -7.62 -2.97 -3.87
CA GLY A 104 -6.44 -2.45 -3.20
C GLY A 104 -5.41 -3.55 -2.93
N SER A 105 -4.13 -3.21 -2.96
CA SER A 105 -3.04 -4.12 -2.61
C SER A 105 -2.05 -3.48 -1.64
N VAL A 106 -1.55 -4.30 -0.72
CA VAL A 106 -0.50 -3.90 0.23
C VAL A 106 0.42 -5.07 0.53
N MET A 107 1.72 -4.82 0.63
CA MET A 107 2.64 -5.73 1.29
C MET A 107 2.66 -5.40 2.79
N LEU A 108 2.24 -6.35 3.61
CA LEU A 108 2.23 -6.18 5.06
C LEU A 108 3.66 -5.89 5.59
N PRO A 109 3.80 -5.22 6.75
CA PRO A 109 5.11 -4.79 7.23
C PRO A 109 6.10 -5.96 7.30
N LEU A 110 7.27 -5.80 6.67
CA LEU A 110 8.36 -6.75 6.80
C LEU A 110 8.95 -6.63 8.20
N SER A 111 9.40 -7.73 8.79
CA SER A 111 9.79 -7.74 10.20
C SER A 111 11.08 -8.54 10.42
N ALA A 112 12.01 -7.97 11.19
CA ALA A 112 13.21 -8.71 11.61
C ALA A 112 12.83 -9.98 12.39
N GLN A 113 11.70 -9.97 13.10
CA GLN A 113 11.23 -11.08 13.93
C GLN A 113 10.72 -12.28 13.12
N ASN A 114 10.31 -12.08 11.87
CA ASN A 114 9.86 -13.16 10.97
C ASN A 114 10.81 -13.38 9.79
N ASN A 115 12.09 -13.01 9.94
CA ASN A 115 13.10 -13.09 8.89
C ASN A 115 12.68 -12.38 7.59
N TRP A 116 12.00 -11.24 7.72
CA TRP A 116 11.55 -10.41 6.61
C TRP A 116 10.61 -11.14 5.64
N THR A 117 9.87 -12.15 6.11
CA THR A 117 8.94 -12.91 5.26
C THR A 117 7.86 -11.97 4.69
N PRO A 118 7.76 -11.82 3.36
CA PRO A 118 6.80 -10.92 2.75
C PRO A 118 5.42 -11.56 2.71
N GLU A 119 4.39 -10.77 3.00
CA GLU A 119 3.00 -11.17 2.85
C GLU A 119 2.26 -10.08 2.09
N VAL A 120 1.67 -10.44 0.96
CA VAL A 120 0.90 -9.52 0.11
C VAL A 120 -0.58 -9.79 0.33
N MET A 121 -1.33 -8.72 0.57
CA MET A 121 -2.77 -8.74 0.72
C MET A 121 -3.42 -7.96 -0.42
N ILE A 122 -4.51 -8.50 -0.97
CA ILE A 122 -5.29 -7.89 -2.03
C ILE A 122 -6.77 -8.03 -1.68
N CYS A 123 -7.52 -6.95 -1.71
CA CYS A 123 -8.96 -6.93 -1.43
C CYS A 123 -9.71 -6.13 -2.49
N GLY A 124 -11.03 -6.32 -2.55
CA GLY A 124 -11.87 -5.42 -3.33
C GLY A 124 -11.84 -5.70 -4.83
N GLY A 125 -12.29 -4.74 -5.63
CA GLY A 125 -12.45 -4.92 -7.07
C GLY A 125 -13.88 -5.29 -7.43
N GLY A 126 -14.06 -5.96 -8.57
CA GLY A 126 -15.38 -6.11 -9.18
C GLY A 126 -15.38 -6.95 -10.46
N ALA A 127 -16.58 -7.26 -10.93
CA ALA A 127 -16.79 -8.28 -11.95
C ALA A 127 -16.56 -7.79 -13.39
N TYR A 128 -16.91 -6.54 -13.70
CA TYR A 128 -16.78 -5.95 -15.04
C TYR A 128 -16.80 -4.41 -15.00
N GLN A 129 -16.45 -3.79 -16.14
CA GLN A 129 -16.43 -2.33 -16.27
C GLN A 129 -17.81 -1.77 -16.62
N ASP A 130 -18.65 -1.52 -15.63
CA ASP A 130 -19.95 -0.87 -15.80
C ASP A 130 -20.47 -0.35 -14.45
N ILE A 131 -21.36 0.64 -14.50
CA ILE A 131 -22.04 1.18 -13.31
C ILE A 131 -22.88 0.13 -12.55
N THR A 132 -23.30 -0.95 -13.20
CA THR A 132 -24.04 -2.05 -12.56
C THR A 132 -23.14 -3.13 -11.97
N SER A 133 -21.82 -3.03 -12.13
CA SER A 133 -20.88 -4.04 -11.66
C SER A 133 -20.99 -4.23 -10.14
N PRO A 134 -21.19 -5.46 -9.64
CA PRO A 134 -21.04 -5.71 -8.22
C PRO A 134 -19.56 -5.58 -7.84
N THR A 135 -19.30 -5.10 -6.63
CA THR A 135 -17.96 -5.08 -6.07
C THR A 135 -17.73 -6.28 -5.16
N ASP A 136 -16.47 -6.69 -5.03
CA ASP A 136 -16.09 -7.93 -4.33
C ASP A 136 -15.61 -7.63 -2.90
N PRO A 137 -16.19 -8.24 -1.84
CA PRO A 137 -15.70 -8.07 -0.47
C PRO A 137 -14.44 -8.89 -0.17
N SER A 138 -14.13 -9.90 -0.99
CA SER A 138 -13.12 -10.89 -0.65
C SER A 138 -11.71 -10.32 -0.66
N CYS A 139 -10.88 -10.88 0.22
CA CYS A 139 -9.49 -10.53 0.41
C CYS A 139 -8.63 -11.79 0.35
N GLY A 140 -7.54 -11.76 -0.41
CA GLY A 140 -6.53 -12.82 -0.39
C GLY A 140 -5.22 -12.33 0.22
N ARG A 141 -4.65 -13.11 1.13
CA ARG A 141 -3.30 -12.94 1.66
C ARG A 141 -2.41 -14.08 1.18
N ILE A 142 -1.21 -13.78 0.69
CA ILE A 142 -0.23 -14.78 0.26
C ILE A 142 1.18 -14.41 0.69
N ALA A 143 1.97 -15.41 1.10
CA ALA A 143 3.38 -15.26 1.41
C ALA A 143 4.23 -15.83 0.26
N PRO A 144 4.56 -15.04 -0.78
CA PRO A 144 5.04 -15.58 -2.06
C PRO A 144 6.34 -16.39 -1.96
N LEU A 145 7.20 -16.06 -1.00
CA LEU A 145 8.48 -16.74 -0.75
C LEU A 145 8.37 -18.01 0.09
N VAL A 146 7.19 -18.32 0.64
CA VAL A 146 6.97 -19.58 1.38
C VAL A 146 6.75 -20.73 0.38
N PRO A 147 7.31 -21.93 0.63
CA PRO A 147 7.03 -23.12 -0.18
C PRO A 147 5.53 -23.42 -0.25
N ASN A 148 5.03 -23.78 -1.44
CA ASN A 148 3.61 -24.09 -1.67
C ASN A 148 2.63 -22.97 -1.26
N ALA A 149 3.07 -21.71 -1.27
CA ALA A 149 2.22 -20.57 -0.97
C ALA A 149 0.92 -20.57 -1.79
N ALA A 150 -0.19 -20.36 -1.08
CA ALA A 150 -1.54 -20.26 -1.61
C ALA A 150 -2.26 -19.09 -0.93
N TRP A 151 -3.39 -18.69 -1.50
CA TRP A 151 -4.23 -17.61 -0.95
C TRP A 151 -4.94 -18.06 0.34
N GLU A 152 -4.71 -17.35 1.43
CA GLU A 152 -5.57 -17.36 2.61
C GLU A 152 -6.67 -16.32 2.41
N MET A 153 -7.91 -16.78 2.33
CA MET A 153 -9.07 -15.91 2.05
C MET A 153 -9.69 -15.38 3.34
N ASP A 154 -10.01 -14.09 3.32
CA ASP A 154 -10.83 -13.36 4.30
C ASP A 154 -11.82 -12.46 3.53
N ALA A 155 -12.60 -11.64 4.22
CA ALA A 155 -13.48 -10.68 3.57
C ALA A 155 -13.58 -9.36 4.35
N MET A 156 -13.60 -8.25 3.62
CA MET A 156 -14.11 -6.98 4.14
C MET A 156 -15.59 -7.14 4.52
N PRO A 157 -16.14 -6.26 5.39
CA PRO A 157 -17.56 -6.32 5.74
C PRO A 157 -18.50 -6.22 4.52
N GLU A 158 -18.11 -5.45 3.51
CA GLU A 158 -18.89 -5.16 2.30
C GLU A 158 -17.98 -5.13 1.07
N GLY A 159 -18.58 -5.27 -0.12
CA GLY A 159 -17.87 -5.17 -1.39
C GLY A 159 -17.32 -3.77 -1.60
N ARG A 160 -16.11 -3.67 -2.18
CA ARG A 160 -15.51 -2.35 -2.40
C ARG A 160 -14.55 -2.32 -3.60
N GLY A 161 -14.84 -1.50 -4.60
CA GLY A 161 -13.91 -1.11 -5.66
C GLY A 161 -13.29 0.27 -5.37
N MET A 162 -12.21 0.63 -6.04
CA MET A 162 -11.40 1.84 -5.80
C MET A 162 -10.89 1.96 -4.35
N VAL A 163 -10.66 0.81 -3.68
CA VAL A 163 -10.23 0.79 -2.28
C VAL A 163 -8.72 0.89 -2.17
N GLU A 164 -8.23 1.73 -1.26
CA GLU A 164 -6.81 1.95 -1.01
C GLU A 164 -6.40 1.38 0.34
N ALA A 165 -5.19 0.81 0.43
CA ALA A 165 -4.66 0.21 1.64
C ALA A 165 -3.42 0.96 2.14
N VAL A 166 -3.50 1.56 3.33
CA VAL A 166 -2.42 2.37 3.93
C VAL A 166 -1.90 1.73 5.21
N LEU A 167 -0.59 1.49 5.26
CA LEU A 167 0.08 0.89 6.43
C LEU A 167 0.19 1.92 7.55
N LEU A 168 -0.15 1.51 8.77
CA LEU A 168 0.02 2.33 9.97
C LEU A 168 1.24 1.88 10.80
N PRO A 169 1.93 2.79 11.51
CA PRO A 169 3.14 2.46 12.28
C PRO A 169 2.98 1.35 13.34
N ASP A 170 1.76 1.11 13.83
CA ASP A 170 1.45 0.03 14.79
C ASP A 170 1.28 -1.35 14.12
N GLY A 171 1.28 -1.39 12.79
CA GLY A 171 1.12 -2.58 11.97
C GLY A 171 -0.30 -2.92 11.58
N THR A 172 -1.28 -2.09 11.94
CA THR A 172 -2.61 -2.16 11.34
C THR A 172 -2.60 -1.54 9.94
N VAL A 173 -3.64 -1.80 9.15
CA VAL A 173 -3.80 -1.27 7.79
C VAL A 173 -5.16 -0.60 7.70
N LEU A 174 -5.20 0.65 7.24
CA LEU A 174 -6.44 1.32 6.90
C LEU A 174 -6.81 1.00 5.47
N TRP A 175 -8.08 0.67 5.27
CA TRP A 175 -8.69 0.52 3.96
C TRP A 175 -9.76 1.59 3.80
N VAL A 176 -9.53 2.50 2.86
CA VAL A 176 -10.31 3.74 2.70
C VAL A 176 -10.72 3.92 1.26
N ASN A 177 -11.58 4.91 1.04
CA ASN A 177 -12.09 5.31 -0.26
C ASN A 177 -12.91 4.21 -0.94
N GLY A 178 -13.45 4.54 -2.09
CA GLY A 178 -14.09 3.63 -3.02
C GLY A 178 -15.61 3.61 -2.98
N ALA A 179 -16.16 2.64 -3.67
CA ALA A 179 -17.60 2.44 -3.85
C ALA A 179 -17.97 0.98 -3.68
N GLN A 180 -19.21 0.73 -3.29
CA GLN A 180 -19.79 -0.60 -3.16
C GLN A 180 -20.41 -1.11 -4.47
N LYS A 181 -20.50 -0.24 -5.48
CA LYS A 181 -21.02 -0.61 -6.79
C LYS A 181 -20.33 0.12 -7.93
N GLY A 182 -20.05 -0.61 -9.00
CA GLY A 182 -19.47 -0.08 -10.23
C GLY A 182 -17.97 -0.35 -10.38
N ALA A 183 -17.31 0.50 -11.16
CA ALA A 183 -15.91 0.38 -11.54
C ALA A 183 -15.24 1.76 -11.68
N GLU A 184 -13.91 1.78 -11.82
CA GLU A 184 -13.14 2.97 -12.19
C GLU A 184 -13.46 3.47 -13.60
N GLY A 185 -13.25 4.77 -13.75
CA GLY A 185 -13.51 5.49 -14.99
C GLY A 185 -14.75 6.35 -14.88
N PHE A 186 -15.09 6.97 -16.01
CA PHE A 186 -15.96 8.13 -16.03
C PHE A 186 -17.41 7.75 -15.77
N ASN A 187 -17.94 8.14 -14.61
CA ASN A 187 -19.34 7.98 -14.23
C ASN A 187 -19.79 6.52 -14.09
N LEU A 188 -18.84 5.65 -13.73
CA LEU A 188 -19.04 4.19 -13.64
C LEU A 188 -19.18 3.66 -12.21
N ALA A 189 -19.26 4.53 -11.21
CA ALA A 189 -19.40 4.14 -9.82
C ALA A 189 -20.65 4.75 -9.18
N THR A 190 -21.28 3.98 -8.29
CA THR A 190 -22.40 4.42 -7.44
C THR A 190 -22.25 3.82 -6.06
N ASP A 191 -23.01 4.32 -5.10
CA ASP A 191 -22.98 3.82 -3.71
C ASP A 191 -21.59 3.95 -3.05
N PRO A 192 -21.13 5.19 -2.78
CA PRO A 192 -19.81 5.43 -2.19
C PRO A 192 -19.67 4.76 -0.83
N ALA A 193 -18.49 4.20 -0.56
CA ALA A 193 -18.12 3.72 0.76
C ALA A 193 -17.53 4.88 1.58
N PHE A 194 -18.11 5.14 2.75
CA PHE A 194 -17.74 6.30 3.57
C PHE A 194 -16.89 5.94 4.78
N GLU A 195 -17.00 4.70 5.22
CA GLU A 195 -16.36 4.16 6.40
C GLU A 195 -14.90 3.76 6.13
N VAL A 196 -14.04 4.11 7.09
CA VAL A 196 -12.70 3.55 7.17
C VAL A 196 -12.79 2.13 7.70
N LEU A 197 -12.20 1.18 7.00
CA LEU A 197 -12.01 -0.19 7.50
C LEU A 197 -10.61 -0.32 8.08
N ILE A 198 -10.48 -0.99 9.22
CA ILE A 198 -9.21 -1.19 9.91
C ILE A 198 -8.94 -2.68 9.95
N TYR A 199 -7.85 -3.09 9.31
CA TYR A 199 -7.38 -4.46 9.27
C TYR A 199 -6.24 -4.68 10.27
N ASN A 200 -6.39 -5.66 11.15
CA ASN A 200 -5.36 -6.11 12.09
C ASN A 200 -4.78 -7.45 11.61
N PRO A 201 -3.55 -7.48 11.04
CA PRO A 201 -2.95 -8.70 10.49
C PRO A 201 -2.61 -9.75 11.55
N LYS A 202 -2.57 -9.38 12.84
CA LYS A 202 -2.26 -10.25 13.98
C LYS A 202 -3.50 -10.89 14.60
N ALA A 203 -4.70 -10.40 14.27
CA ALA A 203 -5.95 -11.00 14.73
C ALA A 203 -6.21 -12.33 14.03
N THR A 204 -7.05 -13.17 14.67
CA THR A 204 -7.45 -14.45 14.10
C THR A 204 -8.26 -14.24 12.82
N LEU A 205 -8.15 -15.19 11.87
CA LEU A 205 -8.89 -15.13 10.61
C LEU A 205 -10.40 -14.98 10.88
N GLY A 206 -11.06 -14.07 10.16
CA GLY A 206 -12.47 -13.73 10.38
C GLY A 206 -12.74 -12.74 11.53
N GLN A 207 -11.70 -12.31 12.25
CA GLN A 207 -11.77 -11.26 13.28
C GLN A 207 -10.79 -10.11 13.01
N ARG A 208 -10.28 -10.02 11.77
CA ARG A 208 -9.23 -9.06 11.41
C ARG A 208 -9.77 -7.67 11.07
N TRP A 209 -11.06 -7.55 10.79
CA TRP A 209 -11.68 -6.32 10.33
C TRP A 209 -12.49 -5.63 11.41
N THR A 210 -12.35 -4.32 11.50
CA THR A 210 -13.19 -3.44 12.32
C THR A 210 -13.53 -2.19 11.52
N THR A 211 -14.72 -1.64 11.73
CA THR A 211 -15.16 -0.39 11.09
C THR A 211 -14.80 0.80 11.98
N GLY A 212 -14.11 1.78 11.41
CA GLY A 212 -13.75 3.04 12.04
C GLY A 212 -14.79 4.14 11.81
N ALA A 213 -14.34 5.40 11.82
CA ALA A 213 -15.21 6.53 11.53
C ALA A 213 -15.57 6.60 10.03
N SER A 214 -16.68 7.27 9.72
CA SER A 214 -17.12 7.54 8.35
C SER A 214 -17.00 9.02 8.00
N SER A 215 -16.70 9.29 6.73
CA SER A 215 -16.80 10.62 6.13
C SER A 215 -18.22 10.86 5.55
N THR A 216 -18.49 12.07 5.09
CA THR A 216 -19.62 12.40 4.21
C THR A 216 -19.17 12.74 2.79
N ILE A 217 -17.86 12.72 2.51
CA ILE A 217 -17.28 13.04 1.21
C ILE A 217 -17.04 11.74 0.43
N PRO A 218 -17.62 11.56 -0.76
CA PRO A 218 -17.37 10.38 -1.59
C PRO A 218 -15.97 10.46 -2.20
N ARG A 219 -15.13 9.48 -1.88
CA ARG A 219 -13.76 9.34 -2.42
C ARG A 219 -13.74 8.23 -3.47
N LEU A 220 -14.07 8.56 -4.71
CA LEU A 220 -14.19 7.62 -5.83
C LEU A 220 -12.93 7.62 -6.70
N TYR A 221 -13.05 7.39 -8.00
CA TYR A 221 -11.96 7.45 -8.96
C TYR A 221 -11.12 8.74 -8.79
N HIS A 222 -9.80 8.63 -8.97
CA HIS A 222 -8.82 9.70 -8.72
C HIS A 222 -8.75 10.22 -7.27
N SER A 223 -9.27 9.50 -6.28
CA SER A 223 -8.91 9.75 -4.87
C SER A 223 -7.56 9.16 -4.51
N VAL A 224 -6.95 9.67 -3.44
CA VAL A 224 -5.69 9.15 -2.87
C VAL A 224 -5.68 9.19 -1.35
N ALA A 225 -4.94 8.29 -0.72
CA ALA A 225 -4.67 8.31 0.73
C ALA A 225 -3.17 8.14 1.08
N LEU A 226 -2.66 8.89 2.06
CA LEU A 226 -1.24 8.85 2.47
C LEU A 226 -1.06 9.07 3.98
N LEU A 227 -0.15 8.31 4.61
CA LEU A 227 0.22 8.50 6.01
C LEU A 227 1.13 9.74 6.16
N LEU A 228 0.79 10.60 7.12
CA LEU A 228 1.55 11.82 7.46
C LEU A 228 2.52 11.59 8.63
N LEU A 229 3.51 12.48 8.75
CA LEU A 229 4.54 12.44 9.81
C LEU A 229 3.96 12.46 11.22
N ASP A 230 2.80 13.09 11.43
CA ASP A 230 2.16 13.12 12.73
C ASP A 230 1.34 11.84 13.02
N GLY A 231 1.44 10.82 12.17
CA GLY A 231 0.73 9.55 12.30
C GLY A 231 -0.74 9.62 11.91
N THR A 232 -1.24 10.74 11.38
CA THR A 232 -2.58 10.83 10.80
C THR A 232 -2.56 10.44 9.33
N LEU A 233 -3.74 10.19 8.75
CA LEU A 233 -3.90 9.84 7.34
C LEU A 233 -4.50 11.02 6.58
N MET A 234 -3.82 11.50 5.54
CA MET A 234 -4.38 12.43 4.57
C MET A 234 -5.20 11.68 3.54
N ILE A 235 -6.40 12.17 3.24
CA ILE A 235 -7.29 11.65 2.19
C ILE A 235 -7.66 12.83 1.29
N ALA A 236 -7.46 12.70 -0.02
CA ALA A 236 -7.60 13.80 -0.96
C ALA A 236 -8.21 13.36 -2.30
N GLY A 237 -8.69 14.36 -3.03
CA GLY A 237 -9.32 14.20 -4.34
C GLY A 237 -10.73 13.61 -4.29
N SER A 238 -11.44 13.77 -5.39
CA SER A 238 -11.87 12.68 -6.25
C SER A 238 -12.31 13.31 -7.56
N ASN A 239 -12.16 12.60 -8.66
CA ASN A 239 -12.68 13.03 -9.96
C ASN A 239 -13.24 11.80 -10.70
N PRO A 240 -14.51 11.44 -10.46
CA PRO A 240 -15.18 10.39 -11.19
C PRO A 240 -15.57 10.80 -12.61
N ASP A 241 -15.38 12.06 -13.00
CA ASP A 241 -15.72 12.60 -14.33
C ASP A 241 -14.57 12.55 -15.34
N GLN A 242 -14.91 12.62 -16.64
CA GLN A 242 -13.93 12.73 -17.73
C GLN A 242 -13.09 14.00 -17.68
N MET A 243 -13.69 15.11 -17.24
CA MET A 243 -13.06 16.41 -17.09
C MET A 243 -13.47 16.99 -15.74
N PRO A 244 -12.64 17.83 -15.09
CA PRO A 244 -13.02 18.41 -13.81
C PRO A 244 -14.35 19.17 -13.87
N VAL A 245 -15.29 18.81 -13.01
CA VAL A 245 -16.61 19.43 -12.83
C VAL A 245 -16.58 20.27 -11.56
N VAL A 246 -16.50 21.59 -11.72
CA VAL A 246 -16.34 22.58 -10.63
C VAL A 246 -17.66 23.24 -10.18
N ALA A 247 -18.74 23.00 -10.90
CA ALA A 247 -20.08 23.48 -10.60
C ALA A 247 -21.05 22.29 -10.66
N PRO A 248 -22.22 22.34 -9.99
CA PRO A 248 -23.25 21.31 -10.08
C PRO A 248 -23.97 21.38 -11.46
N ASP A 249 -23.22 21.26 -12.54
CA ASP A 249 -23.72 20.94 -13.87
C ASP A 249 -23.61 19.42 -13.99
N VAL A 250 -24.75 18.82 -13.68
CA VAL A 250 -25.01 17.50 -13.11
C VAL A 250 -24.25 16.35 -13.80
N ASP A 251 -23.17 15.85 -13.15
CA ASP A 251 -22.75 14.46 -13.31
C ASP A 251 -24.02 13.58 -13.19
N PRO A 252 -24.36 12.72 -14.16
CA PRO A 252 -25.54 11.86 -14.07
C PRO A 252 -25.59 11.02 -12.77
N GLN A 253 -24.46 10.84 -12.08
CA GLN A 253 -24.32 10.13 -10.81
C GLN A 253 -24.27 11.08 -9.60
N GLY A 254 -24.07 12.37 -9.83
CA GLY A 254 -24.12 13.43 -8.81
C GLY A 254 -22.83 13.66 -8.05
N PHE A 255 -21.69 13.14 -8.51
CA PHE A 255 -20.38 13.26 -7.88
C PHE A 255 -19.50 14.23 -8.67
N HIS A 256 -19.31 15.44 -8.14
CA HIS A 256 -18.45 16.45 -8.76
C HIS A 256 -16.98 16.25 -8.38
N THR A 257 -16.07 17.01 -9.02
CA THR A 257 -14.66 17.01 -8.64
C THR A 257 -14.47 17.54 -7.23
N GLU A 258 -13.92 16.70 -6.35
CA GLU A 258 -13.68 17.02 -4.94
C GLU A 258 -12.24 17.51 -4.74
N PHE A 259 -12.11 18.74 -4.21
CA PHE A 259 -10.84 19.42 -3.95
C PHE A 259 -10.48 19.45 -2.46
N ALA A 260 -11.44 19.15 -1.57
CA ALA A 260 -11.22 19.13 -0.14
C ALA A 260 -10.27 17.99 0.25
N VAL A 261 -9.45 18.27 1.26
CA VAL A 261 -8.55 17.30 1.90
C VAL A 261 -9.08 17.02 3.30
N GLU A 262 -9.17 15.74 3.64
CA GLU A 262 -9.52 15.28 4.98
C GLU A 262 -8.30 14.71 5.68
N ILE A 263 -8.28 14.84 7.01
CA ILE A 263 -7.32 14.17 7.88
C ILE A 263 -8.09 13.19 8.75
N TYR A 264 -7.80 11.90 8.59
CA TYR A 264 -8.30 10.86 9.48
C TYR A 264 -7.30 10.63 10.62
N THR A 265 -7.79 10.69 11.86
CA THR A 265 -7.01 10.36 13.06
C THR A 265 -7.26 8.90 13.46
N PRO A 266 -6.28 8.00 13.32
CA PRO A 266 -6.49 6.59 13.64
C PRO A 266 -6.66 6.33 15.14
N PRO A 267 -7.18 5.15 15.55
CA PRO A 267 -7.48 4.85 16.96
C PRO A 267 -6.29 5.00 17.91
N TYR A 268 -5.07 4.77 17.43
CA TYR A 268 -3.84 4.93 18.21
C TYR A 268 -3.50 6.39 18.60
N LEU A 269 -4.25 7.37 18.11
CA LEU A 269 -4.09 8.81 18.36
C LEU A 269 -5.41 9.42 18.84
N SER A 270 -6.42 8.59 19.11
CA SER A 270 -7.74 9.01 19.55
C SER A 270 -7.86 8.93 21.08
N GLY A 271 -8.66 9.82 21.67
CA GLY A 271 -8.91 9.85 23.12
C GLY A 271 -7.62 9.95 23.94
N ASP A 272 -7.52 9.14 25.00
CA ASP A 272 -6.35 9.16 25.90
C ASP A 272 -5.04 8.76 25.22
N ASN A 273 -5.07 8.02 24.11
CA ASN A 273 -3.87 7.65 23.36
C ASN A 273 -3.16 8.88 22.77
N ALA A 274 -3.88 9.96 22.45
CA ALA A 274 -3.31 11.20 21.96
C ALA A 274 -2.25 11.79 22.91
N ASN A 275 -2.40 11.53 24.21
CA ASN A 275 -1.50 12.00 25.27
C ASN A 275 -0.37 11.02 25.61
N ARG A 276 -0.28 9.88 24.90
CA ARG A 276 0.68 8.79 25.16
C ARG A 276 1.72 8.65 24.06
N ARG A 277 1.93 9.70 23.27
CA ARG A 277 2.92 9.69 22.19
C ARG A 277 4.33 9.81 22.77
N PRO A 278 5.33 9.06 22.28
CA PRO A 278 6.72 9.36 22.57
C PRO A 278 7.11 10.71 21.95
N THR A 279 7.94 11.48 22.65
CA THR A 279 8.35 12.85 22.28
C THR A 279 9.87 13.00 22.28
N ALA A 280 10.37 14.18 21.87
CA ALA A 280 11.80 14.52 21.84
C ALA A 280 12.68 13.49 21.08
N ILE A 281 12.11 12.91 20.02
CA ILE A 281 12.76 11.87 19.22
C ILE A 281 13.96 12.47 18.48
N THR A 282 15.14 11.93 18.74
CA THR A 282 16.40 12.32 18.11
C THR A 282 17.14 11.08 17.64
N LEU A 283 17.52 11.05 16.36
CA LEU A 283 18.32 9.98 15.77
C LEU A 283 19.79 10.38 15.77
N SER A 284 20.69 9.42 16.01
CA SER A 284 22.14 9.66 15.94
C SER A 284 22.65 9.94 14.53
N LYS A 285 21.93 9.49 13.50
CA LYS A 285 22.19 9.74 12.08
C LYS A 285 20.89 9.73 11.28
N LEU A 286 20.87 10.46 10.16
CA LEU A 286 19.73 10.53 9.24
C LEU A 286 19.96 9.74 7.94
N ASP A 287 21.16 9.19 7.76
CA ASP A 287 21.49 8.27 6.67
C ASP A 287 21.63 6.85 7.25
N ILE A 288 20.74 5.96 6.82
CA ILE A 288 20.57 4.61 7.33
C ILE A 288 21.03 3.63 6.27
N GLU A 289 22.32 3.29 6.35
CA GLU A 289 22.95 2.29 5.48
C GLU A 289 22.28 0.92 5.67
N THR A 290 22.10 0.16 4.58
CA THR A 290 21.72 -1.24 4.68
C THR A 290 22.91 -2.16 5.01
N GLY A 291 22.64 -3.39 5.46
CA GLY A 291 23.67 -4.37 5.83
C GLY A 291 23.95 -4.39 7.33
N VAL A 292 25.22 -4.59 7.71
CA VAL A 292 25.62 -4.61 9.12
C VAL A 292 25.78 -3.18 9.63
N SER A 293 24.66 -2.51 9.89
CA SER A 293 24.62 -1.14 10.38
C SER A 293 23.71 -1.01 11.61
N THR A 294 24.02 -0.05 12.48
CA THR A 294 23.16 0.34 13.61
C THR A 294 23.14 1.85 13.78
N PHE A 295 22.12 2.35 14.46
CA PHE A 295 22.01 3.73 14.90
C PHE A 295 21.28 3.77 16.24
N THR A 296 21.35 4.90 16.94
CA THR A 296 20.63 5.07 18.20
C THR A 296 19.50 6.08 18.05
N ILE A 297 18.43 5.86 18.80
CA ILE A 297 17.31 6.79 18.93
C ILE A 297 17.16 7.13 20.41
N SER A 298 17.22 8.42 20.72
CA SER A 298 16.87 8.93 22.05
C SER A 298 15.50 9.61 22.01
N PHE A 299 14.67 9.36 23.02
CA PHE A 299 13.31 9.90 23.09
C PHE A 299 12.76 9.81 24.52
N THR A 300 11.70 10.58 24.79
CA THR A 300 10.93 10.50 26.02
C THR A 300 9.69 9.64 25.78
N ALA A 301 9.57 8.51 26.48
CA ALA A 301 8.41 7.64 26.49
C ALA A 301 7.41 8.05 27.59
N PRO A 302 6.11 7.72 27.43
CA PRO A 302 5.15 7.80 28.52
C PRO A 302 5.57 6.95 29.72
N GLY A 303 5.23 7.41 30.93
CA GLY A 303 5.47 6.62 32.15
C GLY A 303 4.77 5.26 32.10
N ASN A 304 5.41 4.23 32.68
CA ASN A 304 4.93 2.84 32.69
C ASN A 304 4.83 2.16 31.32
N ALA A 305 5.39 2.74 30.26
CA ALA A 305 5.41 2.13 28.94
C ALA A 305 6.10 0.75 28.95
N GLN A 306 5.55 -0.22 28.22
CA GLN A 306 6.03 -1.61 28.28
C GLN A 306 6.79 -2.05 27.03
N LYS A 307 6.37 -1.59 25.85
CA LYS A 307 6.90 -2.05 24.56
C LYS A 307 7.27 -0.89 23.67
N VAL A 308 8.34 -1.09 22.92
CA VAL A 308 8.75 -0.21 21.83
C VAL A 308 8.85 -1.00 20.53
N GLN A 309 8.49 -0.34 19.44
CA GLN A 309 8.69 -0.78 18.07
C GLN A 309 9.23 0.41 17.27
N VAL A 310 10.16 0.14 16.35
CA VAL A 310 10.64 1.14 15.41
C VAL A 310 10.19 0.73 14.01
N ALA A 311 9.34 1.56 13.41
CA ALA A 311 8.86 1.38 12.06
C ALA A 311 9.64 2.28 11.10
N LEU A 312 10.19 1.70 10.05
CA LEU A 312 10.79 2.41 8.92
C LEU A 312 9.80 2.36 7.75
N TYR A 313 9.26 3.51 7.37
CA TYR A 313 8.15 3.64 6.44
C TYR A 313 8.57 4.36 5.16
N HIS A 314 8.19 3.81 4.01
CA HIS A 314 8.25 4.47 2.72
C HIS A 314 6.83 4.59 2.17
N GLY A 315 6.32 5.82 2.09
CA GLY A 315 4.95 6.07 1.60
C GLY A 315 4.80 5.83 0.10
N GLY A 316 5.90 5.92 -0.64
CA GLY A 316 5.89 5.73 -2.09
C GLY A 316 5.07 6.81 -2.80
N PHE A 317 4.40 6.40 -3.87
CA PHE A 317 3.54 7.24 -4.70
C PHE A 317 2.18 6.56 -4.85
N VAL A 318 1.12 7.35 -4.97
CA VAL A 318 -0.24 6.80 -5.04
C VAL A 318 -1.07 7.51 -6.10
N THR A 319 -1.78 6.72 -6.89
CA THR A 319 -2.81 7.19 -7.81
C THR A 319 -3.66 6.00 -8.28
N HIS A 320 -4.93 6.22 -8.64
CA HIS A 320 -5.81 5.17 -9.21
C HIS A 320 -5.88 3.91 -8.33
N ALA A 321 -6.02 4.11 -7.01
CA ALA A 321 -5.96 3.05 -5.98
C ALA A 321 -4.67 2.21 -5.93
N VAL A 322 -3.62 2.62 -6.66
CA VAL A 322 -2.34 1.91 -6.74
C VAL A 322 -1.29 2.64 -5.94
N HIS A 323 -0.76 1.96 -4.93
CA HIS A 323 0.40 2.41 -4.17
C HIS A 323 1.69 1.81 -4.73
N MET A 324 2.48 2.62 -5.42
CA MET A 324 3.79 2.24 -5.93
C MET A 324 4.86 2.43 -4.85
N SER A 325 5.72 1.43 -4.66
CA SER A 325 6.84 1.42 -3.70
C SER A 325 6.46 1.43 -2.21
N HIS A 326 5.18 1.59 -1.86
CA HIS A 326 4.70 1.65 -0.47
C HIS A 326 5.15 0.44 0.35
N ARG A 327 5.85 0.70 1.46
CA ARG A 327 6.52 -0.33 2.26
C ARG A 327 6.67 0.10 3.72
N MET A 328 6.62 -0.86 4.63
CA MET A 328 6.96 -0.67 6.03
C MET A 328 7.85 -1.82 6.53
N LEU A 329 8.80 -1.48 7.39
CA LEU A 329 9.69 -2.43 8.07
C LEU A 329 9.60 -2.22 9.59
N PHE A 330 9.53 -3.31 10.35
CA PHE A 330 9.77 -3.31 11.78
C PHE A 330 11.20 -3.77 12.07
N LEU A 331 12.02 -2.81 12.49
CA LEU A 331 13.44 -3.00 12.74
C LEU A 331 13.69 -3.66 14.10
N GLU A 332 14.82 -4.36 14.22
CA GLU A 332 15.26 -4.90 15.50
C GLU A 332 15.72 -3.77 16.43
N THR A 333 15.33 -3.85 17.71
CA THR A 333 15.67 -2.85 18.73
C THR A 333 16.29 -3.52 19.94
N GLN A 334 17.24 -2.84 20.58
CA GLN A 334 17.92 -3.28 21.79
C GLN A 334 18.06 -2.12 22.79
N GLY A 335 18.14 -2.44 24.08
CA GLY A 335 18.36 -1.45 25.13
C GLY A 335 17.11 -0.73 25.66
N TRP A 336 15.91 -1.14 25.21
CA TRP A 336 14.64 -0.66 25.78
C TRP A 336 14.55 -0.93 27.29
N LYS A 337 14.16 0.07 28.07
CA LYS A 337 13.98 -0.03 29.52
C LYS A 337 12.52 0.18 29.89
N ALA A 338 11.73 -0.90 29.99
CA ALA A 338 10.32 -0.80 30.35
C ALA A 338 10.09 0.03 31.63
N GLY A 339 9.09 0.89 31.61
CA GLY A 339 8.71 1.78 32.71
C GLY A 339 9.53 3.08 32.84
N ALA A 340 10.73 3.16 32.22
CA ALA A 340 11.52 4.39 32.22
C ALA A 340 10.99 5.40 31.19
N THR A 341 11.08 6.68 31.49
CA THR A 341 10.65 7.76 30.58
C THR A 341 11.74 8.15 29.60
N GLU A 342 12.97 8.39 30.07
CA GLU A 342 14.10 8.69 29.19
C GLU A 342 14.68 7.41 28.60
N GLN A 343 14.69 7.33 27.28
CA GLN A 343 15.06 6.15 26.53
C GLN A 343 16.17 6.48 25.53
N THR A 344 17.13 5.56 25.43
CA THR A 344 18.08 5.51 24.32
C THR A 344 18.14 4.05 23.89
N ILE A 345 17.67 3.76 22.69
CA ILE A 345 17.66 2.41 22.12
C ILE A 345 18.63 2.34 20.94
N THR A 346 19.23 1.17 20.75
CA THR A 346 19.98 0.83 19.54
C THR A 346 19.05 0.15 18.56
N VAL A 347 19.10 0.54 17.30
CA VAL A 347 18.27 0.01 16.21
C VAL A 347 19.18 -0.55 15.13
N ALA A 348 18.90 -1.77 14.68
CA ALA A 348 19.59 -2.35 13.52
C ALA A 348 19.01 -1.80 12.22
N GLY A 349 19.87 -1.43 11.27
CA GLY A 349 19.44 -1.03 9.93
C GLY A 349 18.82 -2.20 9.14
N PRO A 350 18.17 -1.92 8.00
CA PRO A 350 17.68 -2.97 7.11
C PRO A 350 18.84 -3.84 6.59
N PRO A 351 18.62 -5.15 6.34
CA PRO A 351 19.71 -6.07 6.02
C PRO A 351 20.30 -5.89 4.63
N ASN A 352 19.55 -5.32 3.68
CA ASN A 352 19.97 -5.08 2.29
C ASN A 352 18.92 -4.22 1.54
N ASN A 353 19.27 -3.82 0.32
CA ASN A 353 18.42 -2.99 -0.54
C ASN A 353 17.21 -3.74 -1.16
N ASN A 354 17.13 -5.07 -1.10
CA ASN A 354 15.89 -5.76 -1.49
C ASN A 354 14.79 -5.55 -0.43
N VAL A 355 15.20 -5.51 0.83
CA VAL A 355 14.31 -5.30 1.98
C VAL A 355 13.98 -3.83 2.17
N ALA A 356 14.93 -2.92 1.99
CA ALA A 356 14.70 -1.47 1.96
C ALA A 356 15.47 -0.83 0.79
N PRO A 357 14.85 -0.69 -0.40
CA PRO A 357 15.46 0.01 -1.52
C PRO A 357 15.93 1.42 -1.15
N PRO A 358 16.99 1.94 -1.79
CA PRO A 358 17.51 3.26 -1.49
C PRO A 358 16.47 4.35 -1.76
N GLY A 359 16.43 5.38 -0.92
CA GLY A 359 15.47 6.47 -1.04
C GLY A 359 15.07 7.11 0.29
N PRO A 360 14.10 8.04 0.28
CA PRO A 360 13.61 8.70 1.48
C PRO A 360 12.66 7.79 2.27
N TYR A 361 12.82 7.75 3.59
CA TYR A 361 11.96 7.02 4.51
C TYR A 361 11.60 7.90 5.72
N VAL A 362 10.67 7.41 6.51
CA VAL A 362 10.30 7.99 7.80
C VAL A 362 10.50 6.95 8.89
N VAL A 363 11.23 7.30 9.94
CA VAL A 363 11.33 6.51 11.17
C VAL A 363 10.25 6.96 12.14
N TYR A 364 9.37 6.03 12.53
CA TYR A 364 8.42 6.19 13.62
C TYR A 364 8.86 5.36 14.83
N VAL A 365 8.97 6.01 15.99
CA VAL A 365 9.03 5.33 17.29
C VAL A 365 7.61 5.10 17.77
N VAL A 366 7.26 3.84 18.02
CA VAL A 366 5.92 3.43 18.45
C VAL A 366 6.03 2.82 19.84
N VAL A 367 5.39 3.43 20.82
CA VAL A 367 5.41 2.98 22.22
C VAL A 367 4.01 2.52 22.61
N ASP A 368 3.90 1.25 23.03
CA ASP A 368 2.62 0.60 23.34
C ASP A 368 1.52 0.80 22.27
N GLY A 369 1.92 0.82 21.00
CA GLY A 369 1.02 1.01 19.85
C GLY A 369 0.77 2.47 19.45
N VAL A 370 1.30 3.46 20.19
CA VAL A 370 1.12 4.88 19.90
C VAL A 370 2.37 5.46 19.22
N PRO A 371 2.27 6.01 17.99
CA PRO A 371 3.42 6.60 17.30
C PRO A 371 3.74 8.02 17.76
N GLY A 372 5.04 8.32 17.88
CA GLY A 372 5.55 9.68 17.93
C GLY A 372 5.49 10.36 16.55
N VAL A 373 5.96 11.60 16.47
CA VAL A 373 6.11 12.28 15.17
C VAL A 373 7.30 11.67 14.41
N GLY A 374 7.05 11.25 13.17
CA GLY A 374 8.02 10.60 12.30
C GLY A 374 9.20 11.51 11.95
N GLN A 375 10.37 10.90 11.78
CA GLN A 375 11.62 11.58 11.44
C GLN A 375 12.06 11.15 10.04
N PHE A 376 12.28 12.09 9.13
CA PHE A 376 12.80 11.79 7.80
C PHE A 376 14.24 11.27 7.87
N VAL A 377 14.50 10.22 7.10
CA VAL A 377 15.84 9.64 6.90
C VAL A 377 16.02 9.28 5.43
N MET A 378 17.27 9.09 5.02
CA MET A 378 17.62 8.43 3.77
C MET A 378 18.07 7.00 4.07
N VAL A 379 17.66 6.05 3.23
CA VAL A 379 18.25 4.71 3.19
C VAL A 379 19.22 4.67 2.01
N SER A 380 20.42 4.16 2.27
CA SER A 380 21.53 4.06 1.31
C SER A 380 22.10 2.65 1.16
#